data_AF-A0A5C3NIC8-F1
#
_entry.id   AF-A0A5C3NIC8-F1
#
_cell.length_a   1.000
_cell.length_b   1.000
_cell.length_c   1.000
_cell.angle_alpha   90.00
_cell.angle_beta   90.00
_cell.angle_gamma   90.00
#
_symmetry.space_group_name_H-M   'P 1'
#
loop_
_entity.id
_entity.type
_entity.pdbx_description
1 polymer ?
#
loop_
_entity_poly.entity_id
_entity_poly.type
_entity_poly.pdbx_seq_one_letter_code
_entity_poly.pdbx_strand_id
1 'polypeptide(L)'
;MSSPVNHHGKVADTIDYGMPVDYTGYEWFKEPPPPREEPPPSTAPPEPYIPLPGVVEQNEMFLTALQAAPNVLYARFKQYGQLGVLAWCSEFSEMIDSLKQLGFEGNMFVNTRAQALKTCEDILKMKLDIKMQIIVMYLSSQIMRLRRFLDGDRQWDDYPEPNFPVDYRAYSS
;
A
#
# COMPACT_ATOMS: atom_id res chain seq x y z
N MET A 1 -10.44 -69.28 -7.55
CA MET A 1 -9.29 -68.67 -8.23
C MET A 1 -9.07 -67.31 -7.59
N SER A 2 -7.95 -67.12 -6.88
CA SER A 2 -7.63 -65.88 -6.16
C SER A 2 -7.12 -64.80 -7.11
N SER A 3 -7.67 -63.59 -7.01
CA SER A 3 -7.09 -62.40 -7.61
C SER A 3 -5.74 -62.08 -6.93
N PRO A 4 -4.72 -61.62 -7.67
CA PRO A 4 -3.46 -61.19 -7.06
C PRO A 4 -3.70 -59.87 -6.31
N VAL A 5 -3.32 -59.84 -5.04
CA VAL A 5 -3.34 -58.65 -4.19
C VAL A 5 -1.94 -58.05 -4.22
N ASN A 6 -1.81 -56.79 -4.63
CA ASN A 6 -0.54 -56.07 -4.51
C ASN A 6 -0.19 -55.87 -3.03
N HIS A 7 1.10 -55.70 -2.71
CA HIS A 7 1.71 -55.73 -1.37
C HIS A 7 1.11 -54.77 -0.29
N HIS A 8 0.13 -53.93 -0.66
CA HIS A 8 -0.56 -52.96 0.18
C HIS A 8 -2.09 -53.17 0.27
N GLY A 9 -2.62 -54.34 -0.09
CA GLY A 9 -4.00 -54.75 0.26
C GLY A 9 -5.15 -54.02 -0.44
N LYS A 10 -4.88 -53.14 -1.41
CA LYS A 10 -5.92 -52.47 -2.21
C LYS A 10 -6.26 -53.26 -3.47
N VAL A 11 -7.56 -53.44 -3.72
CA VAL A 11 -8.09 -54.01 -4.97
C VAL A 11 -7.62 -53.10 -6.11
N ALA A 12 -6.98 -53.68 -7.12
CA ALA A 12 -6.54 -52.93 -8.29
C ALA A 12 -7.77 -52.52 -9.11
N ASP A 13 -8.15 -51.24 -9.03
CA ASP A 13 -9.12 -50.67 -9.97
C ASP A 13 -8.47 -50.62 -11.35
N THR A 14 -8.92 -51.52 -12.21
CA THR A 14 -8.54 -51.53 -13.63
C THR A 14 -9.28 -50.38 -14.30
N ILE A 15 -8.56 -49.29 -14.60
CA ILE A 15 -9.09 -48.19 -15.40
C ILE A 15 -9.22 -48.70 -16.84
N ASP A 16 -10.45 -48.92 -17.29
CA ASP A 16 -10.80 -49.24 -18.68
C ASP A 16 -10.60 -47.97 -19.53
N TYR A 17 -9.39 -47.80 -20.05
CA TYR A 17 -9.11 -46.79 -21.05
C TYR A 17 -9.77 -47.23 -22.36
N GLY A 18 -10.98 -46.75 -22.59
CA GLY A 18 -11.73 -46.95 -23.83
C GLY A 18 -10.86 -46.74 -25.07
N MET A 19 -11.18 -47.53 -26.10
CA MET A 19 -10.47 -47.71 -27.38
C MET A 19 -9.60 -46.53 -27.85
N PRO A 20 -8.37 -46.78 -28.35
CA PRO A 20 -7.47 -45.73 -28.81
C PRO A 20 -8.11 -44.94 -29.95
N VAL A 21 -8.30 -43.64 -29.74
CA VAL A 21 -8.79 -42.72 -30.76
C VAL A 21 -7.70 -42.60 -31.83
N ASP A 22 -8.08 -42.86 -33.09
CA ASP A 22 -7.16 -42.79 -34.22
C ASP A 22 -6.91 -41.33 -34.61
N TYR A 23 -5.66 -40.88 -34.46
CA TYR A 23 -5.21 -39.52 -34.77
C TYR A 23 -4.49 -39.42 -36.12
N THR A 24 -4.52 -40.46 -36.97
CA THR A 24 -3.81 -40.50 -38.27
C THR A 24 -4.20 -39.41 -39.29
N GLY A 25 -5.17 -38.54 -38.99
CA GLY A 25 -5.54 -37.37 -39.79
C GLY A 25 -5.51 -36.02 -39.06
N TYR A 26 -5.08 -35.96 -37.79
CA TYR A 26 -4.98 -34.70 -37.05
C TYR A 26 -3.58 -34.10 -37.19
N GLU A 27 -3.43 -33.13 -38.10
CA GLU A 27 -2.19 -32.37 -38.26
C GLU A 27 -2.40 -30.92 -37.78
N TRP A 28 -1.94 -30.62 -36.56
CA TRP A 28 -1.95 -29.24 -36.04
C TRP A 28 -0.86 -28.39 -36.72
N PHE A 29 -1.17 -27.11 -36.97
CA PHE A 29 -0.22 -26.08 -37.45
C PHE A 29 0.25 -26.19 -38.92
N LYS A 30 -0.50 -26.87 -39.81
CA LYS A 30 -0.17 -26.91 -41.25
C LYS A 30 -0.41 -25.59 -41.97
N GLU A 31 -1.41 -24.82 -41.56
CA GLU A 31 -1.73 -23.53 -42.17
C GLU A 31 -0.96 -22.42 -41.46
N PRO A 32 -0.20 -21.57 -42.20
CA PRO A 32 0.34 -20.37 -41.61
C PRO A 32 -0.82 -19.51 -41.07
N PRO A 33 -0.63 -18.82 -39.93
CA PRO A 33 -1.67 -17.95 -39.39
C PRO A 33 -2.15 -17.00 -40.49
N PRO A 34 -3.46 -16.73 -40.59
CA PRO A 34 -3.97 -15.76 -41.54
C PRO A 34 -3.19 -14.44 -41.40
N PRO A 35 -2.93 -13.72 -42.51
CA PRO A 35 -2.29 -12.42 -42.45
C PRO A 35 -2.97 -11.56 -41.40
N ARG A 36 -2.20 -11.05 -40.44
CA ARG A 36 -2.70 -10.15 -39.40
C ARG A 36 -3.44 -9.00 -40.10
N GLU A 37 -4.74 -8.89 -39.85
CA GLU A 37 -5.54 -7.74 -40.29
C GLU A 37 -4.82 -6.46 -39.87
N GLU A 38 -4.76 -5.47 -40.76
CA GLU A 38 -4.18 -4.18 -40.42
C GLU A 38 -4.88 -3.66 -39.16
N PRO A 39 -4.11 -3.27 -38.12
CA PRO A 39 -4.72 -2.74 -36.91
C PRO A 39 -5.62 -1.56 -37.31
N PRO A 40 -6.83 -1.46 -36.73
CA PRO A 40 -7.71 -0.34 -37.02
C PRO A 40 -6.94 0.98 -36.87
N PRO A 41 -7.25 2.00 -37.68
CA PRO A 41 -6.57 3.28 -37.62
C PRO A 41 -6.55 3.75 -36.17
N SER A 42 -5.35 4.08 -35.68
CA SER A 42 -5.13 4.53 -34.31
C SER A 42 -6.21 5.54 -33.95
N THR A 43 -7.03 5.23 -32.95
CA THR A 43 -7.97 6.19 -32.39
C THR A 43 -7.19 7.46 -32.05
N ALA A 44 -7.79 8.63 -32.33
CA ALA A 44 -7.20 9.91 -32.02
C ALA A 44 -6.62 9.89 -30.59
N PRO A 45 -5.45 10.53 -30.36
CA PRO A 45 -4.87 10.57 -29.03
C PRO A 45 -5.93 11.06 -28.05
N PRO A 46 -6.08 10.39 -26.89
CA PRO A 46 -7.08 10.79 -25.90
C PRO A 46 -6.87 12.27 -25.57
N GLU A 47 -7.97 13.02 -25.50
CA GLU A 47 -7.90 14.44 -25.15
C GLU A 47 -7.17 14.62 -23.80
N PRO A 48 -6.29 15.63 -23.66
CA PRO A 48 -5.62 15.90 -22.40
C PRO A 48 -6.64 16.13 -21.30
N TYR A 49 -6.58 15.33 -20.24
CA TYR A 49 -7.44 15.52 -19.07
C TYR A 49 -7.17 16.89 -18.44
N ILE A 50 -8.19 17.74 -18.39
CA ILE A 50 -8.15 19.04 -17.69
C ILE A 50 -8.85 18.85 -16.34
N PRO A 51 -8.13 18.90 -15.20
CA PRO A 51 -8.75 18.76 -13.90
C PRO A 51 -9.74 19.89 -13.64
N LEU A 52 -10.85 19.54 -12.96
CA LEU A 52 -11.84 20.52 -12.52
C LEU A 52 -11.18 21.54 -11.58
N PRO A 53 -11.57 22.84 -11.60
CA PRO A 53 -10.97 23.86 -10.73
C PRO A 53 -10.99 23.50 -9.25
N GLY A 54 -12.05 22.85 -8.76
CA GLY A 54 -12.14 22.39 -7.36
C GLY A 54 -11.11 21.32 -6.99
N VAL A 55 -10.69 20.49 -7.94
CA VAL A 55 -9.62 19.48 -7.71
C VAL A 55 -8.26 20.16 -7.56
N VAL A 56 -8.02 21.20 -8.36
CA VAL A 56 -6.79 22.01 -8.25
C VAL A 56 -6.70 22.67 -6.89
N GLU A 57 -7.77 23.37 -6.47
CA GLU A 57 -7.84 24.05 -5.18
C GLU A 57 -7.66 23.09 -4.00
N GLN A 58 -8.30 21.92 -4.04
CA GLN A 58 -8.14 20.90 -3.01
C GLN A 58 -6.68 20.41 -2.90
N ASN A 59 -6.02 20.16 -4.02
CA ASN A 59 -4.61 19.75 -4.02
C ASN A 59 -3.70 20.85 -3.47
N GLU A 60 -3.95 22.12 -3.80
CA GLU A 60 -3.19 23.27 -3.27
C GLU A 60 -3.39 23.44 -1.75
N MET A 61 -4.62 23.25 -1.27
CA MET A 61 -4.94 23.25 0.15
C MET A 61 -4.16 22.15 0.89
N PHE A 62 -4.16 20.92 0.37
CA PHE A 62 -3.38 19.83 0.95
C PHE A 62 -1.88 20.11 0.91
N LEU A 63 -1.37 20.66 -0.20
CA LEU A 63 0.04 21.01 -0.32
C LEU A 63 0.46 21.99 0.78
N THR A 64 -0.34 23.04 0.98
CA THR A 64 -0.10 24.05 2.02
C THR A 64 -0.17 23.44 3.42
N ALA A 65 -1.19 22.62 3.69
CA ALA A 65 -1.36 21.94 4.96
C ALA A 65 -0.18 20.99 5.27
N LEU A 66 0.24 20.19 4.28
CA LEU A 66 1.35 19.24 4.40
C LEU A 66 2.70 19.93 4.64
N GLN A 67 2.92 21.09 4.03
CA GLN A 67 4.13 21.89 4.27
C GLN A 67 4.15 22.51 5.67
N ALA A 68 2.98 22.89 6.19
CA ALA A 68 2.86 23.46 7.54
C ALA A 68 2.87 22.38 8.65
N ALA A 69 2.40 21.16 8.36
CA ALA A 69 2.20 20.10 9.34
C ALA A 69 3.41 19.83 10.26
N PRO A 70 4.65 19.72 9.75
CA PRO A 70 5.87 19.59 10.55
C PRO A 70 6.02 20.70 11.61
N ASN A 71 5.83 21.95 11.19
CA ASN A 71 5.98 23.12 12.07
C ASN A 71 4.85 23.19 13.11
N VAL A 72 3.63 22.85 12.70
CA VAL A 72 2.47 22.79 13.60
C VAL A 72 2.67 21.72 14.68
N LEU A 73 3.12 20.52 14.30
CA LEU A 73 3.45 19.46 15.25
C LEU A 73 4.48 19.94 16.28
N TYR A 74 5.55 20.57 15.83
CA TYR A 74 6.59 21.10 16.71
C TYR A 74 6.06 22.20 17.64
N ALA A 75 5.21 23.11 17.14
CA ALA A 75 4.58 24.14 17.95
C ALA A 75 3.65 23.55 19.02
N ARG A 76 2.82 22.54 18.66
CA ARG A 76 1.96 21.81 19.60
C ARG A 76 2.76 21.08 20.67
N PHE A 77 3.88 20.46 20.28
CA PHE A 77 4.80 19.82 21.23
C PHE A 77 5.41 20.85 22.20
N LYS A 78 5.81 22.03 21.73
CA LYS A 78 6.31 23.09 22.61
C LYS A 78 5.27 23.62 23.59
N GLN A 79 4.01 23.75 23.15
CA GLN A 79 2.94 24.34 23.96
C GLN A 79 2.36 23.36 24.98
N TYR A 80 2.13 22.12 24.59
CA TYR A 80 1.37 21.13 25.37
C TYR A 80 2.17 19.85 25.66
N GLY A 81 3.45 19.81 25.30
CA GLY A 81 4.30 18.63 25.46
C GLY A 81 3.77 17.45 24.63
N GLN A 82 3.83 16.26 25.24
CA GLN A 82 3.46 15.01 24.57
C GLN A 82 1.95 14.90 24.30
N LEU A 83 1.10 15.52 25.12
CA LEU A 83 -0.35 15.56 24.85
C LEU A 83 -0.67 16.39 23.61
N GLY A 84 0.13 17.41 23.31
CA GLY A 84 0.03 18.18 22.06
C GLY A 84 0.29 17.33 20.83
N VAL A 85 1.25 16.40 20.92
CA VAL A 85 1.53 15.43 19.85
C VAL A 85 0.34 14.48 19.67
N LEU A 86 -0.23 13.98 20.76
CA LEU A 86 -1.40 13.10 20.69
C LEU A 86 -2.61 13.78 20.02
N ALA A 87 -2.92 15.02 20.41
CA ALA A 87 -4.00 15.79 19.80
C ALA A 87 -3.73 16.04 18.31
N TRP A 88 -2.51 16.42 17.96
CA TRP A 88 -2.10 16.62 16.58
C TRP A 88 -2.22 15.33 15.74
N CYS A 89 -1.90 14.17 16.30
CA CYS A 89 -2.07 12.89 15.60
C CYS A 89 -3.53 12.61 15.23
N SER A 90 -4.49 13.07 16.04
CA SER A 90 -5.93 12.97 15.71
C SER A 90 -6.28 13.83 14.50
N GLU A 91 -5.87 15.10 14.50
CA GLU A 91 -6.06 16.02 13.36
C GLU A 91 -5.36 15.50 12.09
N PHE A 92 -4.15 14.96 12.24
CA PHE A 92 -3.38 14.37 11.14
C PHE A 92 -4.04 13.11 10.57
N SER A 93 -4.68 12.28 11.42
CA SER A 93 -5.43 11.11 10.96
C SER A 93 -6.59 11.50 10.04
N GLU A 94 -7.33 12.56 10.36
CA GLU A 94 -8.41 13.05 9.51
C GLU A 94 -7.89 13.53 8.16
N MET A 95 -6.77 14.27 8.16
CA MET A 95 -6.12 14.69 6.92
C MET A 95 -5.65 13.49 6.08
N ILE A 96 -5.14 12.42 6.70
CA ILE A 96 -4.79 11.18 6.00
C ILE A 96 -6.02 10.59 5.32
N ASP A 97 -7.16 10.54 6.00
CA ASP A 97 -8.39 9.99 5.40
C ASP A 97 -8.90 10.82 4.23
N SER A 98 -8.85 12.15 4.33
CA SER A 98 -9.19 13.02 3.20
C SER A 98 -8.21 12.89 2.03
N LEU A 99 -6.91 12.75 2.29
CA LEU A 99 -5.91 12.46 1.25
C LEU A 99 -6.16 11.12 0.58
N LYS A 100 -6.53 10.10 1.36
CA LYS A 100 -6.85 8.78 0.81
C LYS A 100 -8.06 8.83 -0.10
N GLN A 101 -9.12 9.52 0.31
CA GLN A 101 -10.29 9.73 -0.53
C GLN A 101 -9.92 10.42 -1.85
N LEU A 102 -9.16 11.53 -1.79
CA LEU A 102 -8.69 12.24 -2.99
C LEU A 102 -7.90 11.34 -3.94
N GLY A 103 -7.03 10.48 -3.39
CA GLY A 103 -6.26 9.55 -4.21
C GLY A 103 -7.08 8.38 -4.77
N PHE A 104 -8.08 7.87 -4.03
CA PHE A 104 -9.00 6.85 -4.55
C PHE A 104 -9.89 7.38 -5.69
N GLU A 105 -10.25 8.65 -5.65
CA GLU A 105 -10.98 9.32 -6.73
C GLU A 105 -10.11 9.61 -7.96
N GLY A 106 -8.80 9.34 -7.90
CA GLY A 106 -7.85 9.62 -8.98
C GLY A 106 -7.50 11.11 -9.12
N ASN A 107 -7.91 11.93 -8.16
CA ASN A 107 -7.78 13.39 -8.19
C ASN A 107 -6.49 13.91 -7.53
N MET A 108 -5.67 13.02 -6.96
CA MET A 108 -4.41 13.41 -6.29
C MET A 108 -3.30 13.71 -7.29
N PHE A 109 -2.72 14.90 -7.20
CA PHE A 109 -1.59 15.28 -8.03
C PHE A 109 -0.28 14.65 -7.56
N VAL A 110 0.62 14.41 -8.50
CA VAL A 110 1.96 13.85 -8.24
C VAL A 110 2.73 14.71 -7.24
N ASN A 111 2.63 16.04 -7.35
CA ASN A 111 3.26 16.97 -6.43
C ASN A 111 2.71 16.83 -5.00
N THR A 112 1.39 16.70 -4.84
CA THR A 112 0.74 16.46 -3.54
C THR A 112 1.21 15.16 -2.92
N ARG A 113 1.30 14.07 -3.71
CA ARG A 113 1.82 12.78 -3.27
C ARG A 113 3.28 12.87 -2.81
N ALA A 114 4.13 13.51 -3.60
CA ALA A 114 5.54 13.70 -3.27
C ALA A 114 5.74 14.54 -2.01
N GLN A 115 4.96 15.62 -1.86
CA GLN A 115 4.98 16.47 -0.67
C GLN A 115 4.51 15.69 0.57
N ALA A 116 3.47 14.86 0.45
CA ALA A 116 2.99 14.05 1.56
C ALA A 116 4.05 13.05 2.05
N LEU A 117 4.76 12.39 1.12
CA LEU A 117 5.89 11.51 1.45
C LEU A 117 7.04 12.28 2.13
N LYS A 118 7.38 13.46 1.61
CA LYS A 118 8.40 14.33 2.20
C LYS A 118 8.00 14.75 3.63
N THR A 119 6.75 15.16 3.83
CA THR A 119 6.23 15.53 5.15
C THR A 119 6.34 14.36 6.15
N CYS A 120 6.06 13.13 5.73
CA CYS A 120 6.28 11.94 6.56
C CYS A 120 7.74 11.78 7.00
N GLU A 121 8.70 11.96 6.07
CA GLU A 121 10.12 11.93 6.41
C GLU A 121 10.53 13.06 7.36
N ASP A 122 10.05 14.28 7.11
CA ASP A 122 10.38 15.46 7.91
C ASP A 122 9.87 15.30 9.35
N ILE A 123 8.68 14.71 9.54
CA ILE A 123 8.13 14.39 10.86
C ILE A 123 9.00 13.36 11.59
N LEU A 124 9.40 12.27 10.92
CA LEU A 124 10.23 11.23 11.56
C LEU A 124 11.64 11.72 11.92
N LYS A 125 12.20 12.65 11.12
CA LYS A 125 13.50 13.27 11.41
C LYS A 125 13.45 14.24 12.58
N MET A 126 12.26 14.63 13.06
CA MET A 126 12.15 15.51 14.21
C MET A 126 12.57 14.83 15.50
N LYS A 127 13.48 15.48 16.22
CA LYS A 127 13.88 15.06 17.56
C LYS A 127 12.88 15.59 18.59
N LEU A 128 11.73 14.92 18.70
CA LEU A 128 10.75 15.18 19.75
C LEU A 128 11.06 14.31 20.98
N ASP A 129 11.28 14.91 22.15
CA ASP A 129 11.53 14.20 23.41
C ASP A 129 10.21 13.66 24.00
N ILE A 130 9.72 12.56 23.43
CA ILE A 130 8.47 11.90 23.82
C ILE A 130 8.80 10.70 24.71
N LYS A 131 8.57 10.84 26.01
CA LYS A 131 8.76 9.78 27.03
C LYS A 131 7.72 8.66 26.92
N MET A 132 6.47 8.99 26.62
CA MET A 132 5.39 8.00 26.49
C MET A 132 5.49 7.25 25.16
N GLN A 133 6.02 6.01 25.22
CA GLN A 133 6.22 5.14 24.05
C GLN A 133 4.94 4.91 23.23
N ILE A 134 3.76 4.88 23.89
CA ILE A 134 2.48 4.72 23.19
C ILE A 134 2.19 5.87 22.21
N ILE A 135 2.63 7.10 22.52
CA ILE A 135 2.48 8.25 21.63
C ILE A 135 3.43 8.12 20.44
N VAL A 136 4.67 7.69 20.67
CA VAL A 136 5.64 7.44 19.60
C VAL A 136 5.11 6.37 18.64
N MET A 137 4.56 5.28 19.17
CA MET A 137 3.94 4.23 18.37
C MET A 137 2.71 4.74 17.60
N TYR A 138 1.88 5.57 18.23
CA TYR A 138 0.69 6.13 17.57
C TYR A 138 1.06 7.10 16.44
N LEU A 139 2.04 7.99 16.67
CA LEU A 139 2.57 8.86 15.62
C LEU A 139 3.14 8.05 14.45
N SER A 140 3.96 7.04 14.76
CA SER A 140 4.57 6.16 13.75
C SER A 140 3.53 5.38 12.96
N SER A 141 2.45 4.92 13.60
CA SER A 141 1.37 4.21 12.92
C SER A 141 0.57 5.10 11.96
N GLN A 142 0.36 6.38 12.29
CA GLN A 142 -0.25 7.33 11.34
C GLN A 142 0.63 7.56 10.12
N ILE A 143 1.94 7.75 10.33
CA ILE A 143 2.91 7.94 9.24
C ILE A 143 2.99 6.70 8.35
N MET A 144 3.05 5.51 8.97
CA MET A 144 3.07 4.23 8.25
C MET A 144 1.80 4.04 7.41
N ARG A 145 0.63 4.39 7.94
CA ARG A 145 -0.66 4.30 7.24
C ARG A 145 -0.69 5.22 6.01
N LEU A 146 -0.16 6.44 6.12
CA LEU A 146 -0.05 7.35 4.99
C LEU A 146 0.97 6.86 3.96
N ARG A 147 2.18 6.47 4.40
CA ARG A 147 3.21 5.94 3.50
C ARG A 147 2.77 4.71 2.75
N ARG A 148 2.12 3.75 3.40
CA ARG A 148 1.59 2.55 2.74
C ARG A 148 0.54 2.86 1.67
N PHE A 149 -0.23 3.92 1.86
CA PHE A 149 -1.16 4.39 0.84
C PHE A 149 -0.45 5.06 -0.33
N LEU A 150 0.55 5.91 -0.03
CA LEU A 150 1.28 6.68 -1.05
C LEU A 150 2.35 5.85 -1.77
N ASP A 151 2.85 4.77 -1.19
CA ASP A 151 3.92 3.92 -1.74
C ASP A 151 3.83 2.54 -1.09
N GLY A 152 2.95 1.69 -1.61
CA GLY A 152 2.60 0.40 -1.02
C GLY A 152 3.66 -0.69 -1.19
N ASP A 153 4.51 -0.57 -2.20
CA ASP A 153 5.55 -1.57 -2.50
C ASP A 153 6.84 -1.31 -1.72
N ARG A 154 7.07 -0.05 -1.32
CA ARG A 154 8.27 0.33 -0.58
C ARG A 154 8.15 -0.05 0.89
N GLN A 155 9.13 -0.84 1.35
CA GLN A 155 9.33 -1.07 2.77
C GLN A 155 10.10 0.11 3.40
N TRP A 156 9.70 0.49 4.60
CA TRP A 156 10.27 1.60 5.36
C TRP A 156 10.74 1.10 6.72
N ASP A 157 12.00 1.34 7.05
CA ASP A 157 12.64 0.85 8.29
C ASP A 157 13.15 2.02 9.17
N ASP A 158 12.76 3.26 8.87
CA ASP A 158 13.18 4.50 9.55
C ASP A 158 12.28 4.89 10.74
N TYR A 159 11.41 3.98 11.19
CA TYR A 159 10.53 4.23 12.33
C TYR A 159 11.27 4.09 13.66
N PRO A 160 10.96 4.93 14.68
CA PRO A 160 11.57 4.81 15.99
C PRO A 160 11.22 3.48 16.67
N GLU A 161 12.23 2.77 17.16
CA GLU A 161 12.04 1.53 17.90
C GLU A 161 11.50 1.82 19.32
N PRO A 162 10.39 1.17 19.74
CA PRO A 162 9.86 1.34 21.08
C PRO A 162 10.82 0.80 22.14
N ASN A 163 11.18 1.63 23.13
CA ASN A 163 11.95 1.20 24.28
C ASN A 163 11.01 0.92 25.46
N PHE A 164 10.41 -0.26 25.50
CA PHE A 164 9.61 -0.69 26.63
C PHE A 164 10.50 -1.23 27.75
N PRO A 165 10.32 -0.80 29.00
CA PRO A 165 11.00 -1.43 30.13
C PRO A 165 10.50 -2.87 30.28
N VAL A 166 11.32 -3.82 29.85
CA VAL A 166 11.00 -5.26 29.84
C VAL A 166 11.15 -5.88 31.24
N ASP A 167 11.92 -5.22 32.12
CA ASP A 167 12.21 -5.73 33.46
C ASP A 167 11.44 -4.96 34.55
N TYR A 168 10.38 -5.59 35.06
CA TYR A 168 9.58 -5.07 36.16
C TYR A 168 10.36 -4.99 37.48
N ARG A 169 11.46 -5.75 37.61
CA ARG A 169 12.29 -5.77 38.82
C ARG A 169 13.17 -4.52 38.98
N ALA A 170 13.35 -3.76 37.91
CA ALA A 170 14.09 -2.50 37.94
C ALA A 170 13.34 -1.37 38.71
N TYR A 171 12.05 -1.57 39.01
CA TYR A 171 11.19 -0.57 39.68
C TYR A 171 10.68 -1.00 41.06
N SER A 172 11.18 -2.11 41.61
CA SER A 172 10.76 -2.63 42.92
C SER A 172 11.67 -2.19 44.08
N SER A 173 12.35 -1.04 43.96
CA SER A 173 13.16 -0.46 45.03
C SER A 173 12.34 0.40 45.97
#